data_AF-K9B9B3-F1
#
_entry.id   AF-K9B9B3-F1
#
_cell.length_a   1.000
_cell.length_b   1.000
_cell.length_c   1.000
_cell.angle_alpha   90.00
_cell.angle_beta   90.00
_cell.angle_gamma   90.00
#
_symmetry.space_group_name_H-M   'P 1'
#
loop_
_entity.id
_entity.type
_entity.pdbx_description
1 polymer ?
#
loop_
_entity_poly.entity_id
_entity_poly.type
_entity_poly.pdbx_seq_one_letter_code
_entity_poly.pdbx_strand_id
1 'polypeptide(L)'
;MKIDENERDYHIKQLGLLTGYFDEIYTVDISRYSKVFLEKLDDGRWWAWRERYEDGRMSCINYKSIAYGEFETVIERLRSYLEFINKM
;
A
#
# COMPACT_ATOMS: atom_id res chain seq x y z
N MET A 1 5.92 -22.43 2.97
CA MET A 1 6.35 -22.00 1.62
C MET A 1 6.83 -20.56 1.79
N LYS A 2 8.13 -20.28 1.71
CA LYS A 2 8.64 -18.91 1.81
C LYS A 2 8.36 -18.26 0.46
N ILE A 3 7.50 -17.25 0.42
CA ILE A 3 7.37 -16.39 -0.77
C ILE A 3 8.75 -15.76 -0.99
N ASP A 4 9.32 -15.98 -2.16
CA ASP A 4 10.59 -15.41 -2.57
C ASP A 4 10.43 -13.89 -2.74
N GLU A 5 11.44 -13.09 -2.38
CA GLU A 5 11.38 -11.61 -2.45
C GLU A 5 10.98 -11.14 -3.86
N ASN A 6 11.41 -11.87 -4.89
CA ASN A 6 11.03 -11.63 -6.29
C ASN A 6 9.53 -11.79 -6.57
N GLU A 7 8.85 -12.69 -5.87
CA GLU A 7 7.42 -12.98 -6.06
C GLU A 7 6.57 -11.87 -5.43
N ARG A 8 6.97 -11.34 -4.27
CA ARG A 8 6.31 -10.15 -3.68
C ARG A 8 6.41 -8.94 -4.58
N ASP A 9 7.62 -8.64 -5.05
CA ASP A 9 7.87 -7.52 -5.95
C ASP A 9 7.06 -7.63 -7.24
N TYR A 10 6.89 -8.84 -7.76
CA TYR A 10 6.02 -9.09 -8.90
C TYR A 10 4.56 -8.72 -8.59
N HIS A 11 3.99 -9.23 -7.49
CA HIS A 11 2.60 -8.94 -7.10
C HIS A 11 2.34 -7.45 -6.85
N ILE A 12 3.29 -6.77 -6.22
CA ILE A 12 3.23 -5.33 -5.94
C ILE A 12 3.25 -4.52 -7.24
N LYS A 13 4.16 -4.84 -8.18
CA LYS A 13 4.23 -4.17 -9.49
C LYS A 13 2.94 -4.33 -10.29
N GLN A 14 2.28 -5.48 -10.21
CA GLN A 14 0.97 -5.70 -10.85
C GLN A 14 -0.14 -4.79 -10.30
N LEU A 15 0.01 -4.26 -9.08
CA LEU A 15 -0.93 -3.31 -8.47
C LEU A 15 -0.57 -1.84 -8.76
N GLY A 16 0.49 -1.56 -9.52
CA GLY A 16 0.96 -0.20 -9.78
C GLY A 16 1.67 0.45 -8.60
N LEU A 17 2.02 -0.33 -7.58
CA LEU A 17 2.81 0.14 -6.43
C LEU A 17 4.29 0.29 -6.84
N LEU A 18 4.88 1.41 -6.45
CA LEU A 18 6.29 1.75 -6.55
C LEU A 18 7.00 1.37 -5.23
N THR A 19 8.25 0.91 -5.34
CA THR A 19 9.11 0.60 -4.19
C THR A 19 9.67 1.90 -3.60
N GLY A 20 9.40 2.16 -2.31
CA GLY A 20 9.86 3.38 -1.62
C GLY A 20 11.19 3.18 -0.90
N TYR A 21 11.25 2.15 -0.05
CA TYR A 21 12.45 1.67 0.63
C TYR A 21 12.46 0.16 0.45
N PHE A 22 13.57 -0.39 -0.05
CA PHE A 22 13.66 -1.81 -0.45
C PHE A 22 13.10 -2.71 0.66
N ASP A 23 12.11 -3.53 0.30
CA ASP A 23 11.46 -4.58 1.11
C ASP A 23 10.67 -4.18 2.37
N GLU A 24 10.53 -2.90 2.68
CA GLU A 24 9.80 -2.46 3.88
C GLU A 24 8.57 -1.61 3.58
N ILE A 25 8.62 -0.75 2.56
CA ILE A 25 7.50 0.16 2.23
C ILE A 25 7.26 0.24 0.72
N TYR A 26 6.04 -0.12 0.31
CA TYR A 26 5.52 0.07 -1.04
C TYR A 26 4.47 1.19 -1.07
N THR A 27 4.42 1.95 -2.16
CA THR A 27 3.49 3.10 -2.29
C THR A 27 2.85 3.20 -3.66
N VAL A 28 1.60 3.65 -3.75
CA VAL A 28 0.95 3.97 -5.03
C VAL A 28 0.26 5.31 -4.93
N ASP A 29 0.52 6.17 -5.92
CA ASP A 29 -0.17 7.44 -6.07
C ASP A 29 -1.54 7.21 -6.71
N ILE A 30 -2.60 7.57 -5.98
CA ILE A 30 -3.98 7.52 -6.48
C ILE A 30 -4.31 8.84 -7.18
N SER A 31 -3.83 9.96 -6.62
CA SER A 31 -3.95 11.29 -7.20
C SER A 31 -2.93 12.24 -6.57
N ARG A 32 -2.89 13.49 -7.03
CA ARG A 32 -2.05 14.55 -6.42
C ARG A 32 -2.27 14.78 -4.93
N TYR A 33 -3.38 14.27 -4.36
CA TYR A 33 -3.76 14.48 -2.96
C TYR A 33 -3.89 13.18 -2.17
N SER A 34 -3.55 12.04 -2.77
CA SER A 34 -3.89 10.75 -2.18
C SER A 34 -2.86 9.71 -2.55
N LYS A 35 -2.25 9.12 -1.53
CA LYS A 35 -1.27 8.04 -1.68
C LYS A 35 -1.66 6.87 -0.78
N VAL A 36 -1.44 5.66 -1.26
CA VAL A 36 -1.63 4.42 -0.50
C VAL A 36 -0.26 3.84 -0.20
N PHE A 37 -0.11 3.35 1.04
CA PHE A 37 1.11 2.79 1.57
C PHE A 37 0.85 1.36 2.01
N LEU A 38 1.89 0.54 1.90
CA LEU A 38 1.95 -0.81 2.40
C LEU A 38 3.30 -0.99 3.07
N GLU A 39 3.30 -1.22 4.38
CA GLU A 39 4.50 -1.37 5.19
C GLU A 39 4.56 -2.75 5.83
N LYS A 40 5.77 -3.30 5.93
CA LYS A 40 6.07 -4.47 6.72
C LYS A 40 6.52 -4.05 8.11
N LEU A 41 5.90 -4.62 9.13
CA LEU A 41 6.23 -4.38 10.52
C LEU A 41 7.34 -5.32 11.01
N ASP A 42 7.98 -4.94 12.11
CA ASP A 42 9.06 -5.69 12.76
C ASP A 42 8.66 -7.12 13.14
N ASP A 43 7.37 -7.34 13.44
CA ASP A 43 6.83 -8.66 13.80
C ASP A 43 6.48 -9.54 12.59
N GLY A 44 6.75 -9.08 11.38
CA GLY A 44 6.52 -9.77 10.12
C GLY A 44 5.13 -9.56 9.50
N ARG A 45 4.21 -8.90 10.21
CA ARG A 45 2.88 -8.54 9.68
C ARG A 45 2.98 -7.34 8.75
N TRP A 46 1.98 -7.18 7.90
CA TRP A 46 1.86 -6.08 6.96
C TRP A 46 0.72 -5.15 7.35
N TRP A 47 0.90 -3.87 7.07
CA TRP A 47 -0.12 -2.84 7.25
C TRP A 47 -0.30 -2.07 5.94
N ALA A 48 -1.52 -1.99 5.43
CA ALA A 48 -1.89 -1.07 4.36
C ALA A 48 -2.73 0.10 4.90
N TRP A 49 -2.41 1.33 4.49
CA TRP A 49 -3.21 2.52 4.78
C TRP A 49 -3.22 3.51 3.61
N ARG A 50 -4.22 4.40 3.60
CA ARG A 50 -4.29 5.53 2.67
C ARG A 50 -4.10 6.82 3.42
N GLU A 51 -3.29 7.71 2.86
CA GLU A 51 -3.17 9.10 3.30
C GLU A 51 -3.82 10.04 2.31
N ARG A 52 -4.39 11.13 2.84
CA ARG A 52 -4.86 12.28 2.04
C ARG A 52 -4.15 13.56 2.47
N TYR A 53 -3.76 14.34 1.47
CA TYR A 53 -3.02 15.59 1.62
C TYR A 53 -3.84 16.79 1.11
N GLU A 54 -3.56 17.98 1.63
CA GLU A 54 -4.17 19.24 1.17
C GLU A 54 -3.30 19.89 0.10
N ASP A 55 -3.92 20.62 -0.83
CA ASP A 55 -3.14 21.38 -1.79
C ASP A 55 -2.33 22.48 -1.08
N GLY A 56 -1.04 22.57 -1.41
CA GLY A 56 -0.13 23.57 -0.84
C GLY A 56 0.46 23.24 0.54
N ARG A 57 0.12 22.10 1.16
CA ARG A 57 0.78 21.61 2.39
C ARG A 57 1.03 20.10 2.30
N MET A 58 2.30 19.69 2.40
CA MET A 58 2.71 18.28 2.54
C MET A 58 2.37 17.69 3.92
N SER A 59 1.20 18.02 4.48
CA SER A 59 0.72 17.49 5.75
C SER A 59 -0.38 16.48 5.51
N CYS A 60 -0.24 15.28 6.09
CA CYS A 60 -1.32 14.29 6.12
C CYS A 60 -2.50 14.86 6.91
N ILE A 61 -3.66 15.03 6.26
CA ILE A 61 -4.89 15.49 6.91
C ILE A 61 -5.63 14.30 7.54
N ASN A 62 -5.56 13.14 6.89
CA ASN A 62 -6.30 11.97 7.29
C ASN A 62 -5.60 10.69 6.83
N TYR A 63 -5.57 9.70 7.71
CA TYR A 63 -5.14 8.34 7.40
C TYR A 63 -6.29 7.36 7.64
N LYS A 64 -6.45 6.40 6.72
CA LYS A 64 -7.41 5.31 6.86
C LYS A 64 -6.68 3.97 6.78
N SER A 65 -6.78 3.17 7.85
CA SER A 65 -6.33 1.78 7.83
C SER A 65 -7.17 0.96 6.85
N ILE A 66 -6.51 0.25 5.93
CA ILE A 66 -7.13 -0.60 4.91
C ILE A 66 -7.09 -2.05 5.37
N ALA A 67 -5.92 -2.53 5.80
CA ALA A 67 -5.71 -3.92 6.14
C ALA A 67 -4.51 -4.12 7.07
N TYR A 68 -4.54 -5.26 7.76
CA TYR A 68 -3.50 -5.72 8.65
C TYR A 68 -3.45 -7.24 8.67
N GLY A 69 -2.25 -7.83 8.62
CA GLY A 69 -2.06 -9.28 8.73
C GLY A 69 -0.95 -9.82 7.83
N GLU A 70 -1.09 -11.08 7.40
CA GLU A 70 -0.17 -11.71 6.46
C GLU A 70 -0.21 -11.02 5.08
N PHE A 71 0.90 -11.09 4.36
CA PHE A 71 1.11 -10.38 3.08
C PHE A 71 -0.04 -10.62 2.11
N GLU A 72 -0.41 -11.88 1.88
CA GLU A 72 -1.43 -12.30 0.92
C GLU A 72 -2.79 -11.69 1.27
N THR A 73 -3.18 -11.72 2.55
CA THR A 73 -4.44 -11.14 3.02
C THR A 73 -4.46 -9.63 2.85
N VAL A 74 -3.33 -8.97 3.11
CA VAL A 74 -3.20 -7.52 2.95
C VAL A 74 -3.25 -7.13 1.48
N ILE A 75 -2.63 -7.89 0.58
CA ILE A 75 -2.65 -7.68 -0.86
C ILE A 75 -4.04 -7.85 -1.46
N GLU A 76 -4.80 -8.86 -1.06
CA GLU A 76 -6.17 -9.05 -1.55
C GLU A 76 -7.06 -7.88 -1.15
N ARG A 77 -7.01 -7.46 0.12
CA ARG A 77 -7.77 -6.30 0.61
C ARG A 77 -7.34 -5.01 -0.07
N LEU A 78 -6.03 -4.85 -0.28
CA LEU A 78 -5.46 -3.70 -0.99
C LEU A 78 -5.96 -3.65 -2.42
N ARG A 79 -5.96 -4.77 -3.16
CA ARG A 79 -6.51 -4.86 -4.52
C ARG A 79 -7.99 -4.44 -4.55
N SER A 80 -8.83 -5.02 -3.69
CA SER A 80 -10.25 -4.65 -3.63
C SER A 80 -10.44 -3.17 -3.30
N TYR A 81 -9.58 -2.61 -2.45
CA TYR A 81 -9.60 -1.19 -2.14
C TYR A 81 -9.22 -0.32 -3.34
N LEU A 82 -8.16 -0.67 -4.06
CA LEU A 82 -7.71 0.04 -5.27
C LEU A 82 -8.78 -0.02 -6.39
N GLU A 83 -9.42 -1.16 -6.58
CA GLU A 83 -10.54 -1.30 -7.53
C GLU A 83 -11.74 -0.43 -7.14
N PHE A 84 -12.07 -0.38 -5.85
CA PHE A 84 -13.17 0.43 -5.34
C PHE A 84 -12.93 1.93 -5.57
N ILE A 85 -11.72 2.43 -5.31
CA ILE A 85 -11.40 3.85 -5.49
C ILE A 85 -11.20 4.24 -6.95
N ASN A 86 -10.77 3.31 -7.83
CA ASN A 86 -10.66 3.57 -9.27
C ASN A 86 -12.01 3.59 -10.00
N LYS A 87 -13.06 2.98 -9.41
CA LYS A 87 -14.43 3.03 -9.94
C LYS A 87 -15.22 4.27 -9.52
N MET A 88 -14.70 5.08 -8.62
CA MET A 88 -15.27 6.38 -8.22
C MET A 88 -14.77 7.49 -9.14
#